data_AF-A0A8J7GRB5-F1
#
_entry.id   AF-A0A8J7GRB5-F1
#
_cell.length_a   1.000
_cell.length_b   1.000
_cell.length_c   1.000
_cell.angle_alpha   90.00
_cell.angle_beta   90.00
_cell.angle_gamma   90.00
#
_symmetry.space_group_name_H-M   'P 1'
#
loop_
_entity.id
_entity.type
_entity.pdbx_description
1 polymer ?
#
loop_
_entity_poly.entity_id
_entity_poly.type
_entity_poly.pdbx_seq_one_letter_code
_entity_poly.pdbx_strand_id
1 'polypeptide(L)'
;MRQVTHRYPLPGTRFWQPTQYHCAIDRVTLSLNKGEHVGLVGASGAGKSTLLKILLGLETPDSGSVSCQGRAVLPASTAALRWYRQLVQYVPQDPASTLAPHKTVAQSIAEPLHFLGHGTPPISALQRALEVESVKVV
;
A
#
# COMPACT_ATOMS: atom_id res chain seq x y z
N MET A 1 -4.64 4.46 11.95
CA MET A 1 -3.32 4.93 12.42
C MET A 1 -3.48 6.08 13.41
N ARG A 2 -2.52 6.24 14.33
CA ARG A 2 -2.57 7.27 15.38
C ARG A 2 -1.22 7.97 15.51
N GLN A 3 -1.24 9.31 15.47
CA GLN A 3 -0.09 10.19 15.73
C GLN A 3 1.18 9.79 14.96
N VAL A 4 1.01 9.41 13.70
CA VAL A 4 2.11 8.95 12.84
C VAL A 4 2.96 10.15 12.41
N THR A 5 4.27 10.04 12.57
CA THR A 5 5.27 10.99 12.05
C THR A 5 6.33 10.24 11.27
N HIS A 6 6.83 10.80 10.18
CA HIS A 6 7.95 10.22 9.44
C HIS A 6 8.77 11.29 8.72
N ARG A 7 10.11 11.13 8.77
CA ARG A 7 11.07 12.07 8.21
C ARG A 7 12.10 11.34 7.35
N TYR A 8 12.52 11.99 6.27
CA TYR A 8 13.64 11.54 5.44
C TYR A 8 14.87 12.40 5.67
N PRO A 9 16.08 11.80 5.72
CA PRO A 9 17.31 12.58 5.71
C PRO A 9 17.47 13.29 4.37
N LEU A 10 17.86 14.55 4.41
CA LEU A 10 18.24 15.30 3.21
C LEU A 10 19.70 15.00 2.85
N PRO A 11 20.05 14.96 1.55
CA PRO A 11 21.44 14.81 1.13
C PRO A 11 22.31 15.89 1.78
N GLY A 12 23.36 15.47 2.48
CA GLY A 12 24.31 16.39 3.09
C GLY A 12 25.10 17.13 2.00
N THR A 13 25.22 18.45 2.12
CA THR A 13 25.99 19.28 1.17
C THR A 13 27.42 19.55 1.64
N ARG A 14 27.72 19.37 2.93
CA ARG A 14 29.04 19.61 3.54
C ARG A 14 29.31 18.64 4.69
N PHE A 15 30.54 18.12 4.77
CA PHE A 15 30.96 17.08 5.72
C PHE A 15 30.96 17.48 7.21
N TRP A 16 30.87 18.77 7.54
CA TRP A 16 30.77 19.28 8.92
C TRP A 16 29.37 19.68 9.36
N GLN A 17 28.38 19.66 8.46
CA GLN A 17 27.04 20.11 8.81
C GLN A 17 26.20 18.94 9.33
N PRO A 18 25.36 19.16 10.37
CA PRO A 18 24.44 18.15 10.86
C PRO A 18 23.44 17.75 9.75
N THR A 19 23.10 16.46 9.69
CA THR A 19 22.09 15.95 8.75
C THR A 19 20.76 16.66 8.95
N GLN A 20 20.27 17.31 7.89
CA GLN A 20 18.95 17.91 7.89
C GLN A 20 17.90 16.85 7.55
N TYR A 21 16.66 17.06 8.00
CA TYR A 21 15.56 16.14 7.77
C TYR A 21 14.40 16.88 7.11
N HIS A 22 13.74 16.20 6.17
CA HIS A 22 12.48 16.63 5.60
C HIS A 22 11.34 15.86 6.27
N CYS A 23 10.40 16.59 6.88
CA CYS A 23 9.21 16.00 7.48
C CYS A 23 8.18 15.70 6.39
N ALA A 24 8.01 14.41 6.09
CA ALA A 24 7.03 13.97 5.09
C ALA A 24 5.64 13.81 5.71
N ILE A 25 5.57 13.35 6.97
CA ILE A 25 4.34 13.16 7.73
C ILE A 25 4.53 13.73 9.14
N ASP A 26 3.62 14.58 9.60
CA ASP A 26 3.66 15.18 10.94
C ASP A 26 2.38 14.88 11.73
N ARG A 27 2.51 14.02 12.75
CA ARG A 27 1.45 13.68 13.75
C ARG A 27 0.08 13.35 13.15
N VAL A 28 0.04 12.67 12.02
CA VAL A 28 -1.20 12.33 11.31
C VAL A 28 -1.97 11.23 12.04
N THR A 29 -3.28 11.43 12.20
CA THR A 29 -4.22 10.43 12.71
C THR A 29 -5.31 10.21 11.67
N LEU A 30 -5.58 8.94 11.35
CA LEU A 30 -6.60 8.55 10.38
C LEU A 30 -7.23 7.24 10.81
N SER A 31 -8.55 7.17 10.73
CA SER A 31 -9.35 5.97 10.92
C SER A 31 -10.20 5.76 9.68
N LEU A 32 -10.21 4.53 9.16
CA LEU A 32 -11.16 4.09 8.13
C LEU A 32 -12.04 3.00 8.72
N ASN A 33 -13.35 3.16 8.58
CA ASN A 33 -14.34 2.16 8.97
C ASN A 33 -14.69 1.26 7.79
N LYS A 34 -15.33 0.12 8.09
CA LYS A 34 -15.80 -0.80 7.05
C LYS A 34 -16.83 -0.10 6.15
N GLY A 35 -16.62 -0.18 4.83
CA GLY A 35 -17.49 0.44 3.82
C GLY A 35 -17.28 1.95 3.63
N GLU A 36 -16.32 2.55 4.35
CA GLU A 36 -15.97 3.95 4.20
C GLU A 36 -15.04 4.15 2.99
N HIS A 37 -15.31 5.18 2.21
CA HIS A 37 -14.47 5.60 1.10
C HIS A 37 -13.79 6.92 1.47
N VAL A 38 -12.47 6.98 1.39
CA VAL A 38 -11.68 8.15 1.78
C VAL A 38 -10.81 8.59 0.61
N GLY A 39 -10.92 9.86 0.24
CA GLY A 39 -10.05 10.52 -0.72
C GLY A 39 -8.90 11.23 -0.02
N LEU A 40 -7.65 10.97 -0.45
CA LEU A 40 -6.46 11.68 0.01
C LEU A 40 -5.96 12.62 -1.09
N VAL A 41 -6.14 13.93 -0.89
CA VAL A 41 -5.72 14.98 -1.84
C VAL A 41 -4.64 15.87 -1.24
N GLY A 42 -3.83 16.49 -2.10
CA GLY A 42 -2.79 17.42 -1.69
C GLY A 42 -1.76 17.66 -2.80
N ALA A 43 -0.96 18.72 -2.67
CA ALA A 43 0.09 19.05 -3.63
C ALA A 43 1.11 17.91 -3.83
N SER A 44 1.83 17.91 -4.95
CA SER A 44 2.97 17.02 -5.14
C SER A 44 3.97 17.21 -3.99
N GLY A 45 4.51 16.12 -3.45
CA GLY A 45 5.42 16.16 -2.29
C GLY A 45 4.76 16.32 -0.92
N ALA A 46 3.42 16.46 -0.82
CA ALA A 46 2.73 16.58 0.47
C ALA A 46 2.71 15.30 1.35
N GLY A 47 3.57 14.31 1.09
CA GLY A 47 3.65 13.09 1.88
C GLY A 47 2.64 11.98 1.55
N LYS A 48 1.74 12.16 0.57
CA LYS A 48 0.72 11.15 0.22
C LYS A 48 1.30 9.75 -0.05
N SER A 49 2.34 9.67 -0.87
CA SER A 49 3.00 8.39 -1.19
C SER A 49 3.69 7.79 0.03
N THR A 50 4.29 8.61 0.89
CA THR A 50 4.88 8.17 2.17
C THR A 50 3.82 7.61 3.10
N LEU A 51 2.67 8.28 3.22
CA LEU A 51 1.54 7.79 4.01
C LEU A 51 1.06 6.43 3.52
N LEU A 52 0.92 6.26 2.20
CA LEU A 52 0.53 4.98 1.59
C LEU A 52 1.57 3.89 1.89
N LYS A 53 2.87 4.16 1.77
CA LYS A 53 3.91 3.17 2.10
C LYS A 53 3.87 2.75 3.57
N ILE A 54 3.64 3.68 4.49
CA ILE A 54 3.46 3.37 5.92
C ILE A 54 2.22 2.51 6.12
N LEU A 55 1.09 2.85 5.49
CA LEU A 55 -0.14 2.05 5.56
C LEU A 55 0.02 0.66 4.96
N LEU A 56 0.81 0.51 3.90
CA LEU A 56 1.12 -0.79 3.27
C LEU A 56 2.13 -1.63 4.07
N GLY A 57 2.66 -1.11 5.18
CA GLY A 57 3.70 -1.77 5.96
C GLY A 57 5.03 -1.88 5.19
N LEU A 58 5.31 -0.94 4.28
CA LEU A 58 6.57 -0.86 3.54
C LEU A 58 7.60 0.04 4.22
N GLU A 59 7.15 1.01 5.01
CA GLU A 59 8.02 1.91 5.78
C GLU A 59 7.56 1.96 7.25
N THR A 60 8.53 2.02 8.17
CA THR A 60 8.27 2.18 9.60
C THR A 60 8.15 3.67 9.92
N PRO A 61 7.09 4.12 10.60
CA PRO A 61 7.00 5.51 11.03
C PRO A 61 8.01 5.80 12.15
N ASP A 62 8.48 7.05 12.24
CA ASP A 62 9.39 7.49 13.31
C ASP A 62 8.71 7.47 14.68
N SER A 63 7.40 7.75 14.70
CA SER A 63 6.56 7.68 15.89
C SER A 63 5.11 7.36 15.52
N GLY A 64 4.31 6.96 16.52
CA GLY A 64 2.91 6.61 16.33
C GLY A 64 2.72 5.14 15.96
N SER A 65 1.52 4.78 15.50
CA SER A 65 1.21 3.39 15.17
C SER A 65 0.17 3.22 14.06
N VAL A 66 0.30 2.11 13.35
CA VAL A 66 -0.66 1.62 12.36
C VAL A 66 -1.22 0.29 12.84
N SER A 67 -2.54 0.13 12.74
CA SER A 67 -3.22 -1.11 13.08
C SER A 67 -4.41 -1.34 12.17
N CYS A 68 -4.71 -2.62 11.93
CA CYS A 68 -5.86 -3.08 11.18
C CYS A 68 -6.54 -4.20 11.98
N GLN A 69 -7.85 -4.09 12.22
CA GLN A 69 -8.62 -5.04 13.03
C GLN A 69 -7.96 -5.34 14.40
N GLY A 70 -7.42 -4.31 15.06
CA GLY A 70 -6.76 -4.43 16.36
C GLY A 70 -5.32 -5.00 16.33
N ARG A 71 -4.81 -5.39 15.17
CA ARG A 71 -3.47 -5.96 15.00
C ARG A 71 -2.51 -4.90 14.46
N ALA A 72 -1.31 -4.81 15.04
CA ALA A 72 -0.29 -3.87 14.58
C ALA A 72 0.19 -4.20 13.16
N VAL A 73 0.39 -3.17 12.35
CA VAL A 73 0.94 -3.27 10.99
C VAL A 73 2.31 -2.60 11.00
N LEU A 74 3.35 -3.40 10.82
CA LEU A 74 4.74 -2.97 10.75
C LEU A 74 5.42 -3.71 9.59
N PRO A 75 6.48 -3.14 9.00
CA PRO A 75 7.30 -3.88 8.04
C PRO A 75 7.78 -5.20 8.64
N ALA A 76 7.45 -6.30 7.96
CA ALA A 76 7.83 -7.65 8.36
C ALA A 76 7.90 -8.56 7.13
N SER A 77 8.29 -9.82 7.35
CA SER A 77 8.35 -10.83 6.28
C SER A 77 7.00 -11.00 5.60
N THR A 78 7.03 -11.43 4.34
CA THR A 78 5.81 -11.73 3.56
C THR A 78 4.89 -12.71 4.27
N ALA A 79 5.43 -13.70 4.98
CA ALA A 79 4.64 -14.64 5.76
C ALA A 79 3.95 -13.96 6.95
N ALA A 80 4.67 -13.10 7.70
CA ALA A 80 4.13 -12.41 8.86
C ALA A 80 3.03 -11.39 8.49
N LEU A 81 3.15 -10.72 7.34
CA LEU A 81 2.14 -9.78 6.84
C LEU A 81 1.08 -10.43 5.93
N ARG A 82 1.09 -11.75 5.73
CA ARG A 82 0.13 -12.43 4.84
C ARG A 82 -1.33 -12.10 5.21
N TRP A 83 -1.66 -12.12 6.51
CA TRP A 83 -3.01 -11.78 7.00
C TRP A 83 -3.44 -10.36 6.59
N TYR A 84 -2.50 -9.41 6.59
CA TYR A 84 -2.77 -8.02 6.28
C TYR A 84 -2.90 -7.82 4.77
N ARG A 85 -2.01 -8.47 4.00
CA ARG A 85 -2.02 -8.46 2.54
C ARG A 85 -3.21 -9.20 1.92
N GLN A 86 -3.98 -9.97 2.67
CA GLN A 86 -5.29 -10.49 2.24
C GLN A 86 -6.40 -9.44 2.36
N LEU A 87 -6.25 -8.47 3.29
CA LEU A 87 -7.23 -7.43 3.58
C LEU A 87 -6.97 -6.14 2.79
N VAL A 88 -5.71 -5.85 2.47
CA VAL A 88 -5.28 -4.62 1.82
C VAL A 88 -4.56 -4.94 0.53
N GLN A 89 -5.13 -4.48 -0.59
CA GLN A 89 -4.52 -4.53 -1.92
C GLN A 89 -4.06 -3.14 -2.33
N TYR A 90 -2.97 -3.08 -3.10
CA TYR A 90 -2.44 -1.83 -3.65
C TYR A 90 -2.60 -1.83 -5.16
N VAL A 91 -3.20 -0.76 -5.68
CA VAL A 91 -3.21 -0.45 -7.11
C VAL A 91 -2.34 0.80 -7.31
N PRO A 92 -1.24 0.69 -8.06
CA PRO A 92 -0.34 1.82 -8.28
C PRO A 92 -0.97 2.90 -9.17
N GLN A 93 -0.42 4.11 -9.11
CA GLN A 93 -0.90 5.25 -9.91
C GLN A 93 -0.82 5.00 -11.42
N ASP A 94 0.19 4.24 -11.86
CA ASP A 94 0.30 3.72 -13.21
C ASP A 94 0.23 2.18 -13.16
N PRO A 95 -0.97 1.59 -13.28
CA PRO A 95 -1.15 0.14 -13.25
C PRO A 95 -0.48 -0.53 -14.46
N ALA A 96 -0.49 0.12 -15.62
CA ALA A 96 -0.04 -0.48 -16.88
C ALA A 96 1.45 -0.82 -16.84
N SER A 97 2.29 0.04 -16.24
CA SER A 97 3.72 -0.24 -16.08
C SER A 97 4.04 -1.40 -15.13
N THR A 98 3.08 -1.86 -14.32
CA THR A 98 3.28 -3.02 -13.43
C THR A 98 2.83 -4.34 -14.04
N LEU A 99 2.17 -4.31 -15.21
CA LEU A 99 1.75 -5.52 -15.91
C LEU A 99 2.94 -6.14 -16.66
N ALA A 100 3.09 -7.45 -16.53
CA ALA A 100 4.07 -8.21 -17.31
C ALA A 100 3.51 -8.46 -18.73
N PRO A 101 4.11 -7.91 -19.80
CA PRO A 101 3.54 -7.98 -21.15
C PRO A 101 3.42 -9.40 -21.72
N HIS A 102 4.20 -10.34 -21.17
CA HIS A 102 4.20 -11.74 -21.56
C HIS A 102 3.21 -12.60 -20.75
N LYS A 103 2.50 -12.01 -19.77
CA LYS A 103 1.47 -12.71 -18.99
C LYS A 103 0.09 -12.39 -19.55
N THR A 104 -0.77 -13.40 -19.58
CA THR A 104 -2.19 -13.19 -19.88
C THR A 104 -2.90 -12.52 -18.71
N VAL A 105 -4.06 -11.89 -18.96
CA VAL A 105 -4.92 -11.33 -17.90
C VAL A 105 -5.24 -12.39 -16.84
N ALA A 106 -5.54 -13.61 -17.25
CA ALA A 106 -5.81 -14.71 -16.33
C ALA A 106 -4.60 -15.02 -15.43
N GLN A 107 -3.38 -15.01 -15.98
CA GLN A 107 -2.16 -15.21 -15.20
C GLN A 107 -1.91 -14.05 -14.23
N SER A 108 -2.13 -12.81 -14.67
CA SER A 108 -2.00 -11.61 -13.81
C SER A 108 -2.95 -11.61 -12.62
N ILE A 109 -4.17 -12.14 -12.78
CA ILE A 109 -5.15 -12.26 -11.67
C ILE A 109 -4.85 -13.49 -10.79
N ALA A 110 -4.45 -14.61 -11.40
CA ALA A 110 -4.21 -15.85 -10.67
C ALA A 110 -2.97 -15.78 -9.75
N GLU A 111 -1.92 -15.07 -10.16
CA GLU A 111 -0.67 -14.95 -9.41
C GLU A 111 -0.83 -14.39 -7.98
N PRO A 112 -1.47 -13.23 -7.74
CA PRO A 112 -1.68 -12.72 -6.39
C PRO A 112 -2.56 -13.66 -5.55
N LEU A 113 -3.58 -14.30 -6.15
CA LEU A 113 -4.43 -15.27 -5.46
C LEU A 113 -3.64 -16.50 -5.00
N HIS A 114 -2.72 -16.98 -5.82
CA HIS A 114 -1.80 -18.05 -5.46
C HIS A 114 -0.91 -17.65 -4.26
N PHE A 115 -0.27 -16.49 -4.31
CA PHE A 115 0.60 -16.01 -3.22
C PHE A 115 -0.13 -15.71 -1.91
N LEU A 116 -1.42 -15.38 -1.99
CA LEU A 116 -2.29 -15.17 -0.83
C LEU A 116 -2.84 -16.48 -0.24
N GLY A 117 -2.57 -17.63 -0.87
CA GLY A 117 -2.99 -18.95 -0.39
C GLY A 117 -4.38 -19.39 -0.85
N HIS A 118 -4.96 -18.72 -1.87
CA HIS A 118 -6.23 -19.10 -2.47
C HIS A 118 -6.08 -20.13 -3.61
N GLY A 119 -4.84 -20.54 -3.92
CA GLY A 119 -4.54 -21.42 -5.06
C GLY A 119 -4.66 -20.69 -6.39
N THR A 120 -4.53 -21.45 -7.49
CA THR A 120 -4.71 -20.92 -8.85
C THR A 120 -6.16 -21.18 -9.27
N PRO A 121 -7.01 -20.14 -9.38
CA PRO A 121 -8.40 -20.36 -9.77
C PRO A 121 -8.48 -20.89 -11.21
N PRO A 122 -9.44 -21.78 -11.52
CA PRO A 122 -9.69 -22.20 -12.89
C PRO A 122 -10.10 -21.00 -13.75
N ILE A 123 -9.72 -21.01 -15.03
CA ILE A 123 -10.00 -19.91 -15.97
C ILE A 123 -11.50 -19.57 -16.01
N SER A 124 -12.37 -20.56 -15.89
CA SER A 124 -13.83 -20.38 -15.85
C SER A 124 -14.35 -19.62 -14.61
N ALA A 125 -13.61 -19.63 -13.49
CA ALA A 125 -13.91 -18.81 -12.33
C ALA A 125 -13.47 -17.36 -12.54
N LEU A 126 -12.32 -17.16 -13.20
CA LEU A 126 -11.82 -15.83 -13.57
C LEU A 126 -12.73 -15.13 -14.59
N GLN A 127 -13.21 -15.87 -15.61
CA GLN A 127 -14.14 -15.35 -16.61
C GLN A 127 -15.45 -14.87 -15.97
N ARG A 128 -16.04 -15.66 -15.06
CA ARG A 128 -17.24 -15.25 -14.32
C ARG A 128 -17.02 -14.03 -13.43
N ALA A 129 -15.86 -13.90 -12.78
CA ALA A 129 -15.55 -12.72 -11.97
C ALA A 129 -15.47 -11.44 -12.83
N LEU A 130 -14.88 -11.54 -14.02
CA LEU A 130 -14.77 -10.43 -14.97
C LEU A 130 -16.12 -10.04 -15.62
N GLU A 131 -17.04 -11.00 -15.79
CA GLU A 131 -18.39 -10.74 -16.31
C GLU A 131 -19.28 -9.99 -15.30
N VAL A 132 -19.06 -10.20 -14.01
CA VAL A 132 -19.88 -9.60 -12.93
C VAL A 132 -19.48 -8.16 -12.62
N GLU A 133 -18.25 -7.76 -12.94
CA GLU A 133 -17.69 -6.46 -12.58
C GLU A 133 -17.30 -5.64 -13.82
N SER A 134 -18.32 -5.02 -14.44
CA SER A 134 -18.10 -3.80 -15.23
C SER A 134 -17.79 -2.65 -14.25
N VAL A 135 -16.56 -2.65 -13.72
CA VAL A 135 -16.05 -1.58 -12.86
C VAL A 135 -15.95 -0.31 -13.71
N LYS A 136 -16.92 0.60 -13.52
CA LYS A 136 -16.79 1.98 -13.98
C LYS A 136 -15.71 2.64 -13.13
N VAL A 137 -14.51 2.77 -13.70
CA VAL A 137 -13.51 3.71 -13.24
C VAL A 137 -14.07 5.10 -13.58
N VAL A 138 -14.49 5.84 -12.55
CA VAL A 138 -14.91 7.25 -12.64
C VAL A 138 -13.70 8.14 -12.47
#